data_AF-A0A8T3T061-F1
#
_entry.id   AF-A0A8T3T061-F1
#
_cell.length_a   1.000
_cell.length_b   1.000
_cell.length_c   1.000
_cell.angle_alpha   90.00
_cell.angle_beta   90.00
_cell.angle_gamma   90.00
#
_symmetry.space_group_name_H-M   'P 1'
#
loop_
_entity.id
_entity.type
_entity.pdbx_description
1 polymer ?
#
loop_
_entity_poly.entity_id
_entity_poly.type
_entity_poly.pdbx_seq_one_letter_code
_entity_poly.pdbx_strand_id
1 'polypeptide(L)'
;MDVRTNLLLPEELVQRVDAIAGPRGRSRYVAQVLAQRLRRDELIAAAEQARGIVRAEDHPHWATSEDVVEWVRALRAEETDPGPP
;
A
#
# COMPACT_ATOMS: atom_id res chain seq x y z
N MET A 1 22.74 -2.82 4.93
CA MET A 1 23.75 -1.82 5.32
C MET A 1 23.04 -0.50 5.51
N ASP A 2 23.32 0.19 6.60
CA ASP A 2 22.70 1.49 6.89
C ASP A 2 23.67 2.61 6.52
N VAL A 3 23.18 3.65 5.85
CA VAL A 3 23.97 4.81 5.45
C VAL A 3 23.56 6.01 6.29
N ARG A 4 24.53 6.68 6.91
CA ARG A 4 24.27 7.87 7.72
C ARG A 4 23.90 9.03 6.80
N THR A 5 22.66 9.50 6.94
CA THR A 5 22.11 10.61 6.16
C THR A 5 21.67 11.72 7.11
N ASN A 6 22.14 12.94 6.91
CA ASN A 6 21.73 14.10 7.71
C ASN A 6 20.57 14.81 6.99
N LEU A 7 19.45 14.96 7.67
CA LEU A 7 18.25 15.64 7.15
C LEU A 7 17.92 16.83 8.04
N LEU A 8 17.64 17.97 7.42
CA LEU A 8 17.02 19.11 8.10
C LEU A 8 15.52 18.86 8.16
N LEU A 9 14.98 18.78 9.37
CA LEU A 9 13.55 18.56 9.62
C LEU A 9 13.02 19.68 10.52
N PRO A 10 11.74 20.08 10.36
CA PRO A 10 11.10 21.01 11.28
C PRO A 10 11.16 20.50 12.72
N GLU A 11 11.49 21.39 13.66
CA GLU A 11 11.65 21.02 15.07
C GLU A 11 10.38 20.37 15.63
N GLU A 12 9.22 20.95 15.36
CA GLU A 12 7.92 20.43 15.77
C GLU A 12 7.68 18.99 15.27
N LEU A 13 8.15 18.65 14.06
CA LEU A 13 8.03 17.30 13.53
C LEU A 13 8.91 16.32 14.32
N VAL A 14 10.15 16.72 14.61
CA VAL A 14 11.08 15.90 15.40
C VAL A 14 10.53 15.65 16.80
N GLN A 15 9.99 16.68 17.46
CA GLN A 15 9.38 16.56 18.78
C GLN A 15 8.18 15.60 18.78
N ARG A 16 7.34 15.63 17.75
CA ARG A 16 6.22 14.68 17.60
C ARG A 16 6.71 13.25 17.37
N VAL A 17 7.73 13.06 16.56
CA VAL A 17 8.35 11.74 16.37
C VAL A 17 8.93 11.22 17.67
N ASP A 18 9.56 12.07 18.49
CA ASP A 18 10.08 11.69 19.79
C ASP A 18 9.02 11.22 20.77
N ALA A 19 7.88 11.92 20.81
CA ALA A 19 6.78 11.54 21.69
C ALA A 19 6.27 10.11 21.39
N ILE A 20 6.38 9.66 20.14
CA ILE A 20 5.92 8.34 19.69
C ILE A 20 7.03 7.29 19.76
N ALA A 21 8.21 7.60 19.22
CA ALA A 21 9.29 6.65 19.02
C ALA A 21 10.29 6.60 20.19
N GLY A 22 10.27 7.62 21.06
CA GLY A 22 11.25 7.84 22.10
C GLY A 22 12.61 8.34 21.60
N PRO A 23 13.52 8.73 22.52
CA PRO A 23 14.76 9.45 22.18
C PRO A 23 15.73 8.70 21.26
N ARG A 24 15.66 7.36 21.23
CA ARG A 24 16.53 6.49 20.41
C ARG A 24 15.78 5.82 19.25
N GLY A 25 14.48 6.08 19.10
CA GLY A 25 13.63 5.44 18.10
C GLY A 25 13.49 6.21 16.79
N ARG A 26 13.98 7.45 16.71
CA ARG A 26 13.78 8.34 15.54
C ARG A 26 14.18 7.68 14.22
N SER A 27 15.42 7.19 14.12
CA SER A 27 15.92 6.63 12.86
C SER A 27 15.10 5.43 12.40
N ARG A 28 14.72 4.54 13.33
CA ARG A 28 13.86 3.38 13.04
C ARG A 28 12.47 3.83 12.59
N TYR A 29 11.87 4.77 13.30
CA TYR A 29 10.55 5.31 12.98
C TYR A 29 10.52 5.95 11.59
N VAL A 30 11.48 6.85 11.33
CA VAL A 30 11.60 7.54 10.04
C VAL A 30 11.84 6.54 8.91
N ALA A 31 12.74 5.57 9.10
CA ALA A 31 12.99 4.53 8.09
C ALA A 31 11.73 3.72 7.77
N GLN A 32 10.95 3.30 8.77
CA GLN A 32 9.70 2.58 8.54
C GLN A 32 8.67 3.42 7.79
N VAL A 33 8.47 4.68 8.19
CA VAL A 33 7.50 5.58 7.55
C VAL A 33 7.92 5.88 6.11
N LEU A 34 9.20 6.14 5.86
CA LEU A 34 9.72 6.35 4.51
C LEU A 34 9.54 5.10 3.63
N ALA A 35 9.85 3.91 4.15
CA ALA A 35 9.65 2.66 3.42
C ALA A 35 8.18 2.43 3.06
N GLN A 36 7.26 2.68 4.01
CA GLN A 36 5.82 2.59 3.76
C GLN A 36 5.36 3.59 2.69
N ARG A 37 5.86 4.84 2.77
CA ARG A 37 5.49 5.88 1.81
C ARG A 37 6.02 5.58 0.42
N LEU A 38 7.29 5.18 0.31
CA LEU A 38 7.91 4.79 -0.96
C LEU A 38 7.15 3.64 -1.62
N ARG A 39 6.81 2.58 -0.87
CA ARG A 39 6.03 1.47 -1.40
C ARG A 39 4.68 1.93 -1.98
N ARG A 40 4.01 2.89 -1.32
CA ARG A 40 2.75 3.45 -1.82
C ARG A 40 2.96 4.26 -3.09
N ASP A 41 4.01 5.08 -3.14
CA ASP A 41 4.34 5.91 -4.30
C ASP A 41 4.72 5.03 -5.52
N GLU A 42 5.48 3.96 -5.30
CA GLU A 42 5.81 2.95 -6.31
C GLU A 42 4.56 2.24 -6.85
N LEU A 43 3.63 1.86 -5.96
CA LEU A 43 2.37 1.22 -6.38
C LEU A 43 1.52 2.17 -7.24
N ILE A 44 1.45 3.45 -6.87
CA ILE A 44 0.74 4.47 -7.65
C ILE A 44 1.40 4.62 -9.03
N ALA A 45 2.73 4.74 -9.06
CA ALA A 45 3.46 4.84 -10.33
C ALA A 45 3.24 3.63 -11.23
N ALA A 46 3.25 2.41 -10.67
CA ALA A 46 2.97 1.19 -11.41
C ALA A 46 1.53 1.15 -11.95
N ALA A 47 0.55 1.56 -11.14
CA ALA A 47 -0.85 1.65 -11.57
C ALA A 47 -1.05 2.66 -12.71
N GLU A 48 -0.36 3.80 -12.65
CA GLU A 48 -0.38 4.79 -13.74
C GLU A 48 0.26 4.26 -15.02
N GLN A 49 1.38 3.54 -14.92
CA GLN A 49 2.01 2.90 -16.07
C GLN A 49 1.15 1.78 -16.67
N ALA A 50 0.38 1.08 -15.83
CA ALA A 50 -0.55 0.03 -16.23
C ALA A 50 -1.91 0.54 -16.74
N ARG A 51 -2.09 1.87 -16.82
CA ARG A 51 -3.33 2.48 -17.28
C ARG A 51 -3.69 1.98 -18.68
N GLY A 52 -4.91 1.44 -18.81
CA GLY A 52 -5.43 0.91 -20.07
C GLY A 52 -5.09 -0.55 -20.36
N ILE A 53 -4.33 -1.23 -19.49
CA ILE A 53 -4.12 -2.70 -19.60
C ILE A 53 -5.44 -3.45 -19.39
N VAL A 54 -6.25 -3.01 -18.42
CA VAL A 54 -7.59 -3.56 -18.18
C VAL A 54 -8.59 -2.86 -19.08
N ARG A 55 -9.22 -3.61 -19.98
CA ARG A 55 -10.29 -3.11 -20.86
C ARG A 55 -11.65 -3.41 -20.25
N ALA A 56 -12.57 -2.46 -20.31
CA ALA A 56 -13.92 -2.67 -19.79
C ALA A 56 -14.66 -3.80 -20.53
N GLU A 57 -14.43 -3.93 -21.83
CA GLU A 57 -14.99 -4.99 -22.66
C GLU A 57 -14.63 -6.40 -22.18
N ASP A 58 -13.44 -6.58 -21.63
CA ASP A 58 -12.94 -7.89 -21.15
C ASP A 58 -13.45 -8.22 -19.74
N HIS A 59 -14.00 -7.23 -19.03
CA HIS A 59 -14.43 -7.33 -17.63
C HIS A 59 -15.85 -6.76 -17.42
N PRO A 60 -16.89 -7.37 -18.01
CA PRO A 60 -18.27 -6.87 -17.91
C PRO A 60 -18.81 -6.88 -16.48
N HIS A 61 -18.30 -7.77 -15.63
CA HIS A 61 -18.64 -7.86 -14.21
C HIS A 61 -18.06 -6.72 -13.36
N TRP A 62 -17.27 -5.81 -13.96
CA TRP A 62 -16.76 -4.59 -13.33
C TRP A 62 -17.44 -3.31 -13.85
N ALA A 63 -18.52 -3.43 -14.64
CA ALA A 63 -19.16 -2.28 -15.29
C ALA A 63 -19.79 -1.29 -14.30
N THR A 64 -20.39 -1.78 -13.20
CA THR A 64 -20.97 -0.96 -12.13
C THR A 64 -20.50 -1.41 -10.75
N SER A 65 -20.75 -0.58 -9.73
CA SER A 65 -20.40 -0.94 -8.35
C SER A 65 -21.20 -2.14 -7.86
N GLU A 66 -22.48 -2.24 -8.26
CA GLU A 66 -23.35 -3.37 -7.97
C GLU A 66 -22.83 -4.66 -8.62
N ASP A 67 -22.40 -4.60 -9.89
CA ASP A 67 -21.84 -5.75 -10.61
C ASP A 67 -20.56 -6.26 -9.92
N VAL A 68 -19.69 -5.35 -9.48
CA VAL A 68 -18.47 -5.71 -8.72
C VAL A 68 -18.84 -6.39 -7.41
N VAL A 69 -19.84 -5.88 -6.68
CA VAL A 69 -20.28 -6.47 -5.41
C VAL A 69 -20.84 -7.88 -5.62
N GLU A 70 -21.70 -8.08 -6.62
CA GLU A 70 -22.23 -9.40 -6.96
C GLU A 70 -21.11 -10.36 -7.39
N TRP A 71 -20.17 -9.90 -8.22
CA TRP A 71 -19.00 -10.68 -8.62
C TRP A 71 -18.13 -11.11 -7.43
N VAL A 72 -17.83 -10.19 -6.50
CA VAL A 72 -17.08 -10.51 -5.28
C VAL A 72 -17.85 -11.45 -4.36
N ARG A 73 -19.17 -11.32 -4.27
CA ARG A 73 -20.01 -12.26 -3.49
C ARG A 73 -19.95 -13.66 -4.08
N ALA A 74 -20.09 -13.79 -5.40
CA ALA A 74 -19.99 -15.07 -6.10
C ALA A 74 -18.61 -15.72 -5.87
N LEU A 75 -17.52 -14.96 -6.04
CA LEU A 75 -16.16 -15.43 -5.79
C LEU A 75 -15.93 -15.94 -4.36
N ARG A 76 -16.58 -15.33 -3.36
CA ARG A 76 -16.46 -15.77 -1.96
C ARG A 76 -17.35 -16.97 -1.62
N ALA A 77 -18.39 -17.19 -2.41
CA ALA A 77 -19.30 -18.33 -2.26
C ALA A 77 -18.78 -19.57 -2.98
N GLU A 78 -17.80 -19.43 -3.88
CA GLU A 78 -17.08 -20.57 -4.44
C GLU A 78 -16.33 -21.33 -3.35
N GLU A 79 -16.56 -22.64 -3.28
CA GLU A 79 -15.85 -23.54 -2.38
C GLU A 79 -14.48 -23.84 -2.98
N THR A 80 -13.44 -23.22 -2.43
CA THR A 80 -12.06 -23.51 -2.82
C THR A 80 -11.64 -24.85 -2.24
N ASP A 81 -11.52 -25.88 -3.07
CA ASP A 81 -10.85 -27.14 -2.69
C ASP A 81 -9.35 -26.83 -2.48
N PRO A 82 -8.83 -26.91 -1.23
CA PRO A 82 -7.43 -26.61 -0.95
C PRO A 82 -6.47 -27.69 -1.49
N GLY A 83 -6.99 -28.79 -2.06
CA GLY A 83 -6.22 -29.96 -2.43
C GLY A 83 -5.84 -30.80 -1.19
N PRO A 84 -5.29 -32.01 -1.42
CA PRO A 84 -4.90 -32.89 -0.32
C PRO A 84 -3.75 -32.30 0.52
N PRO A 85 -3.68 -32.65 1.82
CA PRO A 85 -2.68 -32.14 2.76
C PRO A 85 -1.24 -32.60 2.45
#